data_AF-A0A0E9S5R6-F1
#
_entry.id   AF-A0A0E9S5R6-F1
#
_cell.length_a   1.000
_cell.length_b   1.000
_cell.length_c   1.000
_cell.angle_alpha   90.00
_cell.angle_beta   90.00
_cell.angle_gamma   90.00
#
_symmetry.space_group_name_H-M   'P 1'
#
loop_
_entity.id
_entity.type
_entity.pdbx_description
1 polymer ?
#
loop_
_entity_poly.entity_id
_entity_poly.type
_entity_poly.pdbx_seq_one_letter_code
_entity_poly.pdbx_strand_id
1 'polypeptide(L)'
;MDPKIIWSHIGVLAQMNCSHTLGASYYQMYWYKQNPPEGIQLIVFTTAGGNPEFGDFNKDRYVADKAAAERGSLNGEEAGGRRQRHIFLCSQ
;
A
#
# COMPACT_ATOMS: atom_id res chain seq x y z
N MET A 1 -2.11 9.91 -11.10
CA MET A 1 -1.23 9.66 -9.94
C MET A 1 0.17 10.09 -10.32
N ASP A 2 0.85 10.83 -9.46
CA ASP A 2 2.26 11.18 -9.64
C ASP A 2 3.11 10.15 -8.87
N PRO A 3 3.97 9.35 -9.53
CA PRO A 3 4.75 8.33 -8.86
C PRO A 3 5.74 8.96 -7.87
N LYS A 4 5.56 8.67 -6.57
CA LYS A 4 6.44 9.16 -5.52
C LYS A 4 7.52 8.14 -5.18
N ILE A 5 8.76 8.60 -5.14
CA ILE A 5 9.89 7.84 -4.60
C ILE A 5 10.05 8.22 -3.13
N ILE A 6 10.05 7.21 -2.25
CA ILE A 6 10.26 7.39 -0.81
C ILE A 6 11.56 6.69 -0.44
N TRP A 7 12.43 7.39 0.29
CA TRP A 7 13.63 6.81 0.89
C TRP A 7 13.41 6.76 2.40
N SER A 8 13.59 5.58 3.00
CA SER A 8 13.48 5.36 4.44
C SER A 8 14.70 4.60 4.95
N HIS A 9 14.99 4.76 6.24
CA HIS A 9 15.95 3.90 6.92
C HIS A 9 15.32 2.53 7.18
N ILE A 10 16.16 1.49 7.25
CA ILE A 10 15.73 0.13 7.62
C ILE A 10 15.05 0.17 9.00
N GLY A 11 13.93 -0.55 9.14
CA GLY A 11 13.15 -0.58 10.38
C GLY A 11 12.28 0.67 10.61
N VAL A 12 12.25 1.61 9.66
CA VAL A 12 11.32 2.75 9.69
C VAL A 12 10.18 2.49 8.70
N LEU A 13 8.95 2.72 9.15
CA LEU A 13 7.77 2.66 8.30
C LEU A 13 7.83 3.74 7.22
N ALA A 14 7.76 3.33 5.96
CA ALA A 14 7.58 4.21 4.82
C ALA A 14 6.10 4.31 4.47
N GLN A 15 5.57 5.54 4.39
CA GLN A 15 4.17 5.78 4.08
C GLN A 15 3.96 6.14 2.61
N MET A 16 3.10 5.40 1.94
CA MET A 16 2.62 5.68 0.59
C MET A 16 1.19 6.16 0.64
N ASN A 17 0.91 7.28 -0.02
CA ASN A 17 -0.42 7.86 -0.08
C ASN A 17 -1.01 7.70 -1.48
N CYS A 18 -2.30 7.37 -1.53
CA CYS A 18 -3.05 7.20 -2.76
C CYS A 18 -4.30 8.07 -2.73
N SER A 19 -4.63 8.70 -3.85
CA SER A 19 -5.81 9.55 -3.97
C SER A 19 -6.42 9.50 -5.36
N HIS A 20 -7.74 9.65 -5.44
CA HIS A 20 -8.50 9.76 -6.69
C HIS A 20 -9.64 10.78 -6.56
N THR A 21 -10.29 11.08 -7.68
CA THR A 21 -11.40 12.06 -7.78
C THR A 21 -12.68 11.44 -8.35
N LEU A 22 -12.82 10.12 -8.22
CA LEU A 22 -13.93 9.34 -8.80
C LEU A 22 -15.23 9.40 -7.98
N GLY A 23 -15.19 9.97 -6.77
CA GLY A 23 -16.34 10.15 -5.89
C GLY A 23 -16.56 9.01 -4.89
N ALA A 24 -17.55 9.21 -4.02
CA ALA A 24 -17.75 8.39 -2.82
C ALA A 24 -18.13 6.92 -3.08
N SER A 25 -18.65 6.59 -4.27
CA SER A 25 -18.94 5.19 -4.65
C SER A 25 -17.68 4.36 -4.85
N TYR A 26 -16.51 4.98 -5.03
CA TYR A 26 -15.21 4.32 -5.16
C TYR A 26 -14.54 4.21 -3.77
N TYR A 27 -15.27 3.62 -2.83
CA TYR A 27 -14.85 3.50 -1.43
C TYR A 27 -13.94 2.30 -1.17
N GLN A 28 -13.48 1.61 -2.21
CA GLN A 28 -12.51 0.51 -2.14
C GLN A 28 -11.10 1.01 -2.48
N MET A 29 -10.07 0.30 -2.02
CA MET A 29 -8.68 0.53 -2.40
C MET A 29 -7.89 -0.78 -2.28
N TYR A 30 -7.20 -1.11 -3.37
CA TYR A 30 -6.32 -2.26 -3.49
C TYR A 30 -4.87 -1.80 -3.48
N TRP A 31 -4.04 -2.48 -2.70
CA TRP A 31 -2.62 -2.22 -2.60
C TRP A 31 -1.85 -3.42 -3.11
N TYR A 32 -0.92 -3.17 -4.02
CA TYR A 32 -0.12 -4.21 -4.66
C TYR A 32 1.36 -4.00 -4.41
N LYS A 33 2.10 -5.10 -4.33
CA LYS A 33 3.55 -5.14 -4.38
C LYS A 33 3.97 -5.79 -5.69
N GLN A 34 4.88 -5.16 -6.41
CA GLN A 34 5.53 -5.75 -7.57
C GLN A 34 6.92 -6.25 -7.18
N ASN A 35 7.13 -7.55 -7.33
CA ASN A 35 8.43 -8.19 -7.16
C ASN A 35 8.88 -8.73 -8.52
N PRO A 36 9.80 -8.06 -9.23
CA PRO A 36 10.38 -8.63 -10.44
C PRO A 36 11.33 -9.80 -10.07
N PRO A 37 11.22 -10.97 -10.70
CA PRO A 37 10.38 -11.31 -11.86
C PRO A 37 9.01 -11.93 -11.53
N GLU A 38 8.71 -12.20 -10.25
CA GLU A 38 7.48 -12.89 -9.81
C GLU A 38 6.15 -12.18 -10.18
N GLY A 39 6.17 -10.88 -10.47
CA GLY A 39 5.01 -10.12 -10.94
C GLY A 39 4.37 -9.25 -9.86
N ILE A 40 3.10 -8.90 -10.06
CA ILE A 40 2.32 -8.04 -9.16
C ILE A 40 1.44 -8.93 -8.26
N GLN A 41 1.45 -8.65 -6.96
CA GLN A 41 0.66 -9.37 -5.95
C GLN A 41 -0.17 -8.39 -5.13
N LEU A 42 -1.44 -8.71 -4.90
CA LEU A 42 -2.29 -7.98 -3.97
C LEU A 42 -1.82 -8.26 -2.55
N ILE A 43 -1.53 -7.21 -1.79
CA ILE A 43 -1.07 -7.32 -0.40
C ILE A 43 -2.13 -6.89 0.61
N VAL A 44 -2.95 -5.88 0.26
CA VAL A 44 -3.99 -5.36 1.14
C VAL A 44 -5.18 -4.87 0.33
N PHE A 45 -6.38 -5.21 0.79
CA PHE A 45 -7.64 -4.60 0.39
C PHE A 45 -8.19 -3.75 1.54
N THR A 46 -8.75 -2.59 1.23
CA THR A 46 -9.33 -1.67 2.22
C THR A 46 -10.63 -1.07 1.71
N THR A 47 -11.57 -0.84 2.62
CA THR A 47 -12.80 -0.08 2.37
C THR A 47 -12.84 1.16 3.27
N ALA A 48 -13.50 2.23 2.83
CA ALA A 48 -13.59 3.46 3.60
C ALA A 48 -14.31 3.20 4.94
N GLY A 49 -13.63 3.47 6.05
CA GLY A 49 -14.13 3.18 7.41
C GLY A 49 -14.17 1.69 7.79
N GLY A 50 -13.67 0.81 6.93
CA GLY A 50 -13.57 -0.63 7.19
C GLY A 50 -12.19 -1.08 7.66
N ASN A 51 -12.11 -2.33 8.12
CA ASN A 51 -10.85 -2.94 8.50
C ASN A 51 -10.09 -3.45 7.26
N PRO A 52 -8.76 -3.35 7.22
CA PRO A 52 -7.97 -3.91 6.12
C PRO A 52 -8.00 -5.44 6.07
N GLU A 53 -8.00 -5.99 4.85
CA GLU A 53 -7.95 -7.42 4.56
C GLU A 53 -6.64 -7.76 3.84
N PHE A 54 -5.81 -8.62 4.45
CA PHE A 54 -4.43 -8.86 4.00
C PHE A 54 -4.21 -10.19 3.25
N GLY A 55 -5.26 -10.98 3.01
CA GLY A 55 -5.09 -12.32 2.43
C GLY A 55 -4.04 -13.15 3.16
N ASP A 56 -3.12 -13.76 2.39
CA ASP A 56 -1.99 -14.58 2.90
C ASP A 56 -0.74 -13.77 3.30
N PHE A 57 -0.79 -12.42 3.23
CA PHE A 57 0.36 -11.57 3.56
C PHE A 57 0.49 -11.31 5.07
N ASN A 58 1.74 -11.09 5.50
CA ASN A 58 2.05 -10.78 6.89
C ASN A 58 1.48 -9.40 7.29
N LYS A 59 0.45 -9.43 8.14
CA LYS A 59 -0.24 -8.26 8.69
C LYS A 59 0.65 -7.40 9.59
N ASP A 60 1.69 -7.98 10.18
CA ASP A 60 2.58 -7.28 11.13
C ASP A 60 3.52 -6.30 10.41
N ARG A 61 3.68 -6.41 9.09
CA ARG A 61 4.60 -5.57 8.31
C ARG A 61 3.96 -4.43 7.55
N TYR A 62 2.62 -4.42 7.48
CA TYR A 62 1.87 -3.48 6.67
C TYR A 62 0.70 -2.92 7.46
N VAL A 63 0.59 -1.59 7.48
CA VAL A 63 -0.56 -0.90 8.07
C VAL A 63 -1.22 -0.08 6.98
N ALA A 64 -2.42 -0.52 6.56
CA ALA A 64 -3.22 0.18 5.58
C ALA A 64 -4.38 0.90 6.25
N ASP A 65 -4.71 2.08 5.74
CA ASP A 65 -5.86 2.86 6.17
C ASP A 65 -6.55 3.49 4.97
N LYS A 66 -7.88 3.54 5.02
CA LYS A 66 -8.71 4.25 4.05
C LYS A 66 -9.61 5.23 4.78
N ALA A 67 -9.01 6.34 5.22
CA ALA A 67 -9.67 7.42 5.93
C ALA A 67 -10.90 8.00 5.19
N ALA A 68 -10.90 8.02 3.86
CA ALA A 68 -12.00 8.52 3.05
C ALA A 68 -12.18 7.68 1.79
N ALA A 69 -13.34 7.81 1.13
CA ALA A 69 -13.54 7.16 -0.16
C ALA A 69 -12.43 7.54 -1.15
N GLU A 70 -12.02 8.80 -1.18
CA GLU A 70 -11.06 9.35 -2.14
C GLU A 70 -9.58 9.13 -1.78
N ARG A 71 -9.26 8.72 -0.55
CA ARG A 71 -7.89 8.74 -0.01
C ARG A 71 -7.58 7.52 0.83
N GLY A 72 -6.37 7.00 0.68
CA GLY A 72 -5.85 5.93 1.52
C GLY A 72 -4.34 6.03 1.69
N SER A 73 -3.83 5.34 2.70
CA SER A 73 -2.41 5.22 2.97
C SER A 73 -2.01 3.77 3.23
N LEU A 74 -0.77 3.43 2.86
CA LEU A 74 -0.13 2.18 3.20
C LEU A 74 1.24 2.47 3.80
N ASN A 75 1.45 2.01 5.02
CA ASN A 75 2.74 2.02 5.68
C ASN A 75 3.35 0.62 5.55
N GLY A 76 4.58 0.54 5.05
CA GLY A 76 5.34 -0.70 4.98
C GLY A 76 6.68 -0.55 5.67
N GLU A 77 7.12 -1.58 6.39
CA GLU A 77 8.47 -1.64 6.96
C GLU A 77 9.42 -2.36 6.00
N GLU A 78 10.57 -1.74 5.72
CA GLU A 78 11.66 -2.43 5.02
C GLU A 78 12.49 -3.24 6.02
N ALA A 79 12.50 -4.56 5.85
CA ALA A 79 13.33 -5.46 6.63
C ALA A 79 14.80 -5.34 6.19
N GLY A 80 15.72 -5.36 7.17
CA GLY A 80 17.15 -5.22 6.91
C GLY A 80 17.70 -6.28 5.96
N GLY A 81 18.44 -5.83 4.94
CA GLY A 81 19.01 -6.67 3.89
C GLY A 81 19.66 -5.84 2.77
N ARG A 82 20.17 -6.51 1.73
CA ARG A 82 20.75 -5.87 0.53
C ARG A 82 19.73 -4.91 -0.08
N ARG A 83 20.13 -3.66 -0.40
CA ARG A 83 19.31 -2.58 -1.00
C ARG A 83 18.11 -3.11 -1.81
N GLN A 84 16.92 -3.18 -1.20
CA GLN A 84 15.73 -3.72 -1.85
C GLN A 84 15.00 -2.58 -2.55
N ARG A 85 14.66 -2.76 -3.82
CA ARG A 85 13.73 -1.87 -4.52
C ARG A 85 12.38 -2.53 -4.49
N HIS A 86 11.46 -1.95 -3.73
CA HIS A 86 10.07 -2.36 -3.73
C HIS A 86 9.27 -1.37 -4.57
N ILE A 87 8.46 -1.92 -5.48
CA ILE A 87 7.50 -1.13 -6.24
C ILE A 87 6.14 -1.45 -5.66
N PHE A 88 5.41 -0.41 -5.28
CA PHE A 88 4.06 -0.53 -4.75
C PHE A 88 3.10 0.28 -5.60
N LEU A 89 1.89 -0.25 -5.76
CA LEU A 89 0.85 0.32 -6.59
C LEU A 89 -0.46 0.35 -5.80
N CYS A 90 -1.30 1.34 -6.08
CA CYS A 90 -2.65 1.43 -5.53
C CYS A 90 -3.69 1.56 -6.65
N SER A 91 -4.89 1.02 -6.40
CA SER A 91 -6.02 1.04 -7.34
C SER A 91 -7.35 1.17 -6.59
N GLN A 92 -8.36 1.74 -7.26
CA GLN A 92 -9.73 1.94 -6.77
C GLN A 92 -10.66 0.87 -7.32
#